data_AF-A0A371DB32-F1
#
_entry.id   AF-A0A371DB32-F1
#
_cell.length_a   1.000
_cell.length_b   1.000
_cell.length_c   1.000
_cell.angle_alpha   90.00
_cell.angle_beta   90.00
_cell.angle_gamma   90.00
#
_symmetry.space_group_name_H-M   'P 1'
#
loop_
_entity.id
_entity.type
_entity.pdbx_description
1 polymer ?
#
loop_
_entity_poly.entity_id
_entity_poly.type
_entity_poly.pdbx_seq_one_letter_code
_entity_poly.pdbx_strand_id
1 'polypeptide(L)'
;IRKRRSEHMDERIQYVANEQKRVWDLMAWVGPRAMPMYQSLVHNGQALRTLPDLWQALDSTFHSAATRPVDPSILNEIPPLPTRDCPPISHAVITDALRSVTTTSTPGWDHLHWR
;
A
#
# COMPACT_ATOMS: atom_id res chain seq x y z
N ILE A 1 -48.99 8.55 7.55
CA ILE A 1 -47.65 8.48 6.91
C ILE A 1 -47.39 9.66 5.98
N ARG A 2 -48.23 9.91 4.97
CA ARG A 2 -48.02 11.01 4.00
C ARG A 2 -47.99 12.41 4.63
N LYS A 3 -48.89 12.68 5.59
CA LYS A 3 -48.98 13.97 6.30
C LYS A 3 -47.72 14.28 7.13
N ARG A 4 -47.32 13.36 8.01
CA ARG A 4 -46.06 13.44 8.78
C ARG A 4 -44.81 13.64 7.91
N ARG A 5 -44.76 12.98 6.75
CA ARG A 5 -43.63 13.15 5.81
C ARG A 5 -43.62 14.55 5.20
N SER A 6 -44.79 15.12 4.90
CA SER A 6 -44.90 16.50 4.43
C SER A 6 -44.43 17.47 5.51
N GLU A 7 -44.99 17.35 6.72
CA GLU A 7 -44.64 18.18 7.88
C GLU A 7 -43.13 18.16 8.15
N HIS A 8 -42.52 16.98 8.13
CA HIS A 8 -41.06 16.83 8.29
C HIS A 8 -40.24 17.52 7.18
N MET A 9 -40.71 17.49 5.93
CA MET A 9 -40.02 18.15 4.82
C MET A 9 -40.17 19.67 4.92
N ASP A 10 -41.34 20.15 5.32
CA ASP A 10 -41.61 21.59 5.50
C ASP A 10 -40.76 22.18 6.63
N GLU A 11 -40.63 21.47 7.76
CA GLU A 11 -39.72 21.83 8.86
C GLU A 11 -38.26 21.91 8.38
N ARG A 12 -37.82 20.91 7.60
CA ARG A 12 -36.48 20.86 7.02
C ARG A 12 -36.21 21.98 6.03
N ILE A 13 -37.20 22.39 5.25
CA ILE A 13 -37.09 23.51 4.30
C ILE A 13 -36.93 24.83 5.05
N GLN A 14 -37.71 25.05 6.11
CA GLN A 14 -37.62 26.27 6.92
C GLN A 14 -36.27 26.40 7.64
N TYR A 15 -35.79 25.33 8.25
CA TYR A 15 -34.46 25.28 8.88
C TYR A 15 -33.36 25.71 7.89
N VAL A 16 -33.40 25.14 6.68
CA VAL A 16 -32.36 25.39 5.66
C VAL A 16 -32.43 26.81 5.11
N ALA A 17 -33.64 27.33 4.90
CA ALA A 17 -33.84 28.69 4.41
C ALA A 17 -33.34 29.76 5.40
N ASN A 18 -33.44 29.48 6.71
CA ASN A 18 -33.15 30.45 7.76
C ASN A 18 -31.73 30.33 8.32
N GLU A 19 -31.23 29.11 8.52
CA GLU A 19 -29.96 28.88 9.25
C GLU A 19 -28.77 28.56 8.34
N GLN A 20 -29.01 28.11 7.10
CA GLN A 20 -27.94 27.65 6.22
C GLN A 20 -27.77 28.53 4.98
N LYS A 21 -26.62 29.19 4.84
CA LYS A 21 -26.34 30.16 3.77
C LYS A 21 -26.34 29.57 2.35
N ARG A 22 -26.15 28.26 2.19
CA ARG A 22 -26.04 27.61 0.87
C ARG A 22 -26.86 26.33 0.83
N VAL A 23 -27.76 26.25 -0.15
CA VAL A 23 -28.61 25.08 -0.45
C VAL A 23 -27.78 23.80 -0.62
N TRP A 24 -26.53 23.91 -1.05
CA TRP A 24 -25.66 22.76 -1.30
C TRP A 24 -25.15 22.09 -0.02
N ASP A 25 -25.16 22.76 1.13
CA ASP A 25 -24.71 22.18 2.40
C ASP A 25 -25.73 21.19 3.03
N LEU A 26 -26.83 20.91 2.29
CA LEU A 26 -27.92 20.01 2.69
C LEU A 26 -27.52 18.54 2.81
N MET A 27 -26.55 18.11 2.00
CA MET A 27 -26.29 16.70 1.77
C MET A 27 -24.96 16.29 2.39
N ALA A 28 -24.96 15.14 3.09
CA ALA A 28 -23.75 14.59 3.72
C ALA A 28 -22.58 14.36 2.75
N TRP A 29 -22.86 14.23 1.44
CA TRP A 29 -21.85 14.06 0.39
C TRP A 29 -21.31 15.38 -0.19
N VAL A 30 -21.89 16.52 0.19
CA VAL A 30 -21.48 17.86 -0.25
C VAL A 30 -20.70 18.61 0.83
N GLY A 31 -20.80 18.17 2.09
CA GLY A 31 -19.91 18.63 3.16
C GLY A 31 -18.44 18.28 2.89
N PRO A 32 -17.49 18.94 3.59
CA PRO A 32 -16.08 18.58 3.48
C PRO A 32 -15.90 17.09 3.74
N ARG A 33 -15.33 16.37 2.75
CA ARG A 33 -15.10 14.92 2.86
C ARG A 33 -14.30 14.65 4.14
N ALA A 34 -14.80 13.74 4.97
CA ALA A 34 -13.97 13.12 5.98
C ALA A 34 -12.71 12.61 5.28
N MET A 35 -11.55 13.05 5.79
CA MET A 35 -10.25 12.62 5.26
C MET A 35 -10.27 11.09 5.24
N PRO A 36 -10.07 10.45 4.07
CA PRO A 36 -10.19 9.01 3.97
C PRO A 36 -9.18 8.35 4.92
N MET A 37 -9.58 7.23 5.53
CA MET A 37 -8.83 6.54 6.60
C MET A 37 -7.36 6.23 6.29
N TYR A 38 -6.95 6.28 5.02
CA TYR A 38 -5.55 6.12 4.61
C TYR A 38 -4.66 7.34 4.90
N GLN A 39 -5.21 8.50 5.26
CA GLN A 39 -4.43 9.71 5.56
C GLN A 39 -3.93 9.80 7.00
N SER A 40 -4.37 8.90 7.89
CA SER A 40 -3.77 8.75 9.23
C SER A 40 -3.24 7.34 9.38
N LEU A 41 -2.11 7.06 8.74
CA LEU A 41 -1.33 5.88 9.10
C LEU A 41 -0.88 6.06 10.55
N VAL A 42 -1.24 5.12 11.41
CA VAL A 42 -0.86 5.12 12.83
C VAL A 42 0.18 4.03 13.03
N HIS A 43 1.33 4.40 13.59
CA HIS A 43 2.39 3.47 13.97
C HIS A 43 2.70 3.70 15.46
N ASN A 44 2.70 2.62 16.26
CA ASN A 44 2.88 2.67 17.72
C ASN A 44 1.98 3.69 18.45
N GLY A 45 0.73 3.84 17.98
CA GLY A 45 -0.25 4.76 18.59
C GLY A 45 -0.08 6.23 18.19
N GLN A 46 0.92 6.58 17.37
CA GLN A 46 1.10 7.93 16.84
C GLN A 46 0.68 8.02 15.37
N ALA A 47 -0.04 9.08 15.03
CA ALA A 47 -0.40 9.38 13.65
C ALA A 47 0.83 9.93 12.90
N LEU A 48 1.20 9.26 11.82
CA LEU A 48 2.28 9.66 10.92
C LEU A 48 1.78 10.77 10.01
N ARG A 49 2.39 11.95 10.11
CA ARG A 49 1.95 13.16 9.38
C ARG A 49 3.00 13.69 8.41
N THR A 50 4.26 13.25 8.55
CA THR A 50 5.36 13.69 7.70
C THR A 50 5.95 12.53 6.92
N LEU A 51 6.56 12.83 5.77
CA LEU A 51 7.20 11.81 4.92
C LEU A 51 8.37 11.08 5.63
N PRO A 52 9.24 11.76 6.42
CA PRO A 52 10.25 11.07 7.21
C PRO A 52 9.67 10.07 8.21
N ASP A 53 8.60 10.45 8.92
CA ASP A 53 7.95 9.56 9.89
C ASP A 53 7.34 8.33 9.21
N LEU A 54 6.75 8.53 8.02
CA LEU A 54 6.24 7.44 7.20
C LEU A 54 7.32 6.46 6.79
N TRP A 55 8.47 6.97 6.35
CA TRP A 55 9.60 6.14 5.95
C TRP A 55 10.15 5.34 7.12
N GLN A 56 10.35 5.98 8.28
CA GLN A 56 10.86 5.31 9.47
C GLN A 56 9.88 4.25 10.01
N ALA A 57 8.58 4.53 9.99
CA ALA A 57 7.57 3.56 10.37
C ALA A 57 7.53 2.36 9.42
N LEU A 58 7.66 2.59 8.11
CA LEU A 58 7.74 1.52 7.13
C LEU A 58 9.00 0.68 7.34
N ASP A 59 10.15 1.33 7.44
CA ASP A 59 11.46 0.69 7.62
C ASP A 59 11.47 -0.19 8.88
N SER A 60 11.04 0.34 10.02
CA SER A 60 10.96 -0.41 11.29
C SER A 60 9.97 -1.57 11.28
N THR A 61 8.90 -1.50 10.48
CA THR A 61 7.90 -2.57 10.39
C THR A 61 8.44 -3.79 9.62
N PHE A 62 9.25 -3.56 8.59
CA PHE A 62 9.77 -4.64 7.74
C PHE A 62 11.19 -5.07 8.09
N HIS A 63 12.00 -4.16 8.64
CA HIS A 63 13.36 -4.44 9.10
C HIS A 63 13.37 -4.63 10.61
N SER A 64 12.85 -5.78 11.06
CA SER A 64 12.83 -6.16 12.49
C SER A 64 14.22 -6.24 13.14
N ALA A 65 15.27 -6.37 12.32
CA ALA A 65 16.67 -6.36 12.75
C ALA A 65 17.37 -4.99 12.58
N ALA A 66 16.66 -3.91 12.23
CA ALA A 66 17.28 -2.60 12.00
C ALA A 66 18.08 -2.07 13.19
N THR A 67 17.69 -2.43 14.42
CA THR A 67 18.39 -2.04 15.66
C THR A 67 19.51 -3.00 16.05
N ARG A 68 19.65 -4.15 15.39
CA ARG A 68 20.70 -5.12 15.69
C ARG A 68 21.92 -4.78 14.83
N PRO A 69 23.09 -4.47 15.42
CA PRO A 69 24.30 -4.35 14.64
C PRO A 69 24.59 -5.70 13.96
N VAL A 70 24.70 -5.68 12.63
CA VAL A 70 25.13 -6.83 11.84
C VAL A 70 26.64 -6.78 11.79
N ASP A 71 27.30 -7.82 12.29
CA ASP A 71 28.74 -7.96 12.18
C ASP A 71 29.09 -8.52 10.79
N PRO A 72 29.73 -7.74 9.90
CA PRO A 72 30.14 -8.23 8.58
C PRO A 72 31.31 -9.21 8.66
N SER A 73 31.99 -9.31 9.80
CA SER A 73 33.15 -10.19 9.97
C SER A 73 32.81 -11.67 9.77
N ILE A 74 31.55 -12.06 10.00
CA ILE A 74 31.02 -13.40 9.72
C ILE A 74 31.24 -13.83 8.27
N LEU A 75 31.26 -12.89 7.32
CA LEU A 75 31.50 -13.19 5.90
C LEU A 75 32.92 -13.70 5.65
N ASN A 76 33.88 -13.34 6.51
CA ASN A 76 35.26 -13.81 6.41
C ASN A 76 35.42 -15.25 6.90
N GLU A 77 34.49 -15.74 7.72
CA GLU A 77 34.47 -17.13 8.21
C GLU A 77 33.83 -18.09 7.20
N ILE A 78 33.07 -17.56 6.24
CA ILE A 78 32.44 -18.36 5.20
C ILE A 78 33.52 -18.81 4.20
N PRO A 79 33.73 -20.12 4.02
CA PRO A 79 34.71 -20.60 3.06
C PRO A 79 34.28 -20.21 1.63
N PRO A 80 35.20 -19.71 0.80
CA PRO A 80 34.88 -19.39 -0.59
C PRO A 80 34.49 -20.68 -1.31
N LEU A 81 33.28 -20.69 -1.88
CA LEU A 81 32.86 -21.77 -2.77
C LEU A 81 33.57 -21.63 -4.11
N PRO A 82 33.93 -22.75 -4.77
CA PRO A 82 34.47 -22.69 -6.11
C PRO A 82 33.48 -22.00 -7.04
N THR A 83 34.00 -21.21 -7.98
CA THR A 83 33.18 -20.61 -9.03
C THR A 83 32.39 -21.71 -9.73
N ARG A 84 31.06 -21.61 -9.69
CA ARG A 84 30.20 -22.49 -10.46
C ARG A 84 30.27 -22.06 -11.92
N ASP A 85 30.54 -23.02 -12.81
CA ASP A 85 30.35 -22.79 -14.22
C ASP A 85 28.89 -22.43 -14.49
N CYS A 86 28.69 -21.30 -15.15
CA CYS A 86 27.40 -20.89 -15.67
C CYS A 86 27.36 -21.30 -17.15
N PRO A 87 26.89 -22.52 -17.50
CA PRO A 87 26.72 -22.93 -18.87
C PRO A 87 25.87 -21.92 -19.64
N PRO A 88 26.15 -21.77 -20.94
CA PRO A 88 25.39 -20.88 -21.79
C PRO A 88 23.92 -21.31 -21.80
N ILE A 89 23.04 -20.39 -21.43
CA ILE A 89 21.60 -20.61 -21.53
C ILE A 89 21.22 -20.61 -23.01
N SER A 90 20.59 -21.69 -23.47
CA SER A 90 20.15 -21.78 -24.86
C SER A 90 18.91 -20.91 -25.10
N HIS A 91 18.79 -20.36 -26.32
CA HIS A 91 17.61 -19.61 -26.72
C HIS A 91 16.32 -20.44 -26.60
N ALA A 92 16.41 -21.76 -26.83
CA ALA A 92 15.29 -22.68 -26.70
C ALA A 92 14.74 -22.73 -25.26
N VAL A 93 15.62 -22.81 -24.26
CA VAL A 93 15.25 -22.81 -22.84
C VAL A 93 14.52 -21.52 -22.46
N ILE A 94 15.01 -20.37 -22.95
CA ILE A 94 14.36 -19.07 -22.71
C ILE A 94 12.97 -19.04 -23.35
N THR A 95 12.85 -19.47 -24.61
CA THR A 95 11.55 -19.48 -25.29
C THR A 95 10.55 -20.41 -24.63
N ASP A 96 11.00 -21.54 -24.09
CA ASP A 96 10.12 -22.48 -23.39
C ASP A 96 9.68 -21.96 -22.03
N ALA A 97 10.60 -21.36 -21.27
CA ALA A 97 10.29 -20.71 -19.99
C ALA A 97 9.30 -19.55 -20.15
N LEU A 98 9.36 -18.83 -21.28
CA LEU A 98 8.43 -17.74 -21.58
C LEU A 98 7.03 -18.20 -22.01
N ARG A 99 6.86 -19.45 -22.49
CA ARG A 99 5.53 -19.96 -22.91
C ARG A 99 4.55 -20.09 -21.74
N SER A 100 5.04 -20.34 -20.54
CA SER A 100 4.20 -20.49 -19.34
C SER A 100 3.84 -19.15 -18.68
N VAL A 101 4.48 -18.05 -19.08
CA VAL A 101 4.26 -16.72 -18.50
C VAL A 101 3.14 -16.03 -19.27
N THR A 102 1.94 -16.01 -18.69
CA THR A 102 0.74 -15.54 -19.38
C THR A 102 0.52 -14.03 -19.38
N THR A 103 1.22 -13.22 -18.57
CA THR A 103 1.35 -11.75 -18.75
C THR A 103 2.20 -11.08 -17.66
N THR A 104 3.06 -10.13 -18.07
CA THR A 104 3.68 -9.04 -17.30
C THR A 104 4.22 -9.35 -15.89
N SER A 105 5.02 -10.39 -15.74
CA SER A 105 6.09 -10.33 -14.74
C SER A 105 7.34 -10.94 -15.35
N THR A 106 8.46 -10.24 -15.23
CA THR A 106 9.76 -10.76 -15.63
C THR A 106 9.98 -12.03 -14.82
N PRO A 107 10.21 -13.20 -15.46
CA PRO A 107 10.44 -14.42 -14.71
C PRO A 107 11.64 -14.20 -13.79
N GLY A 108 11.43 -14.32 -12.48
CA GLY A 108 12.50 -14.25 -11.49
C GLY A 108 13.52 -15.35 -11.75
N TRP A 109 14.78 -15.13 -11.32
CA TRP A 109 15.89 -16.06 -11.52
C TRP A 109 15.57 -17.50 -11.03
N ASP A 110 14.69 -17.62 -10.04
CA ASP A 110 14.21 -18.88 -9.47
C ASP A 110 13.39 -19.77 -10.43
N HIS A 111 12.97 -19.26 -11.60
CA HIS A 111 12.23 -20.03 -12.61
C HIS A 111 13.14 -20.78 -13.60
N LEU A 112 14.46 -20.63 -13.51
CA LEU A 112 15.41 -21.38 -14.34
C LEU A 112 15.78 -22.70 -13.64
N HIS A 113 15.14 -23.80 -14.06
CA HIS A 113 15.51 -25.14 -13.61
C HIS A 113 16.66 -25.70 -14.45
N TRP A 114 17.66 -26.25 -13.76
CA TRP A 114 18.81 -26.93 -14.34
C TRP A 114 18.48 -28.42 -14.42
N ARG A 115 18.61 -29.02 -15.61
CA ARG A 115 18.47 -30.46 -15.86
C ARG A 115 19.75 -30.99 -16.47
#